data_AF-A0A7S2MZ28-F1
#
_entry.id   AF-A0A7S2MZ28-F1
#
_cell.length_a   1.000
_cell.length_b   1.000
_cell.length_c   1.000
_cell.angle_alpha   90.00
_cell.angle_beta   90.00
_cell.angle_gamma   90.00
#
_symmetry.space_group_name_H-M   'P 1'
#
loop_
_entity.id
_entity.type
_entity.pdbx_description
1 polymer ?
#
loop_
_entity_poly.entity_id
_entity_poly.type
_entity_poly.pdbx_seq_one_letter_code
_entity_poly.pdbx_strand_id
1 'polypeptide(L)'
;LRINGRPYMKLALIKNTATSIVHKACAPRDNTRLDNFGEGMRKVCAIKTIRVADDYQAVRAREELDILQKLTALTDSCKYVVMLLDFEVQASEVTLIMECGEHDLSRG
;
A
#
# COMPACT_ATOMS: atom_id res chain seq x y z
N LEU A 1 -13.26 2.04 3.06
CA LEU A 1 -12.06 2.37 3.86
C LEU A 1 -11.72 3.83 3.59
N ARG A 2 -11.38 4.63 4.60
CA ARG A 2 -10.95 6.02 4.38
C ARG A 2 -9.48 6.12 4.79
N ILE A 3 -8.64 6.64 3.90
CA ILE A 3 -7.20 6.84 4.12
C ILE A 3 -6.90 8.26 3.66
N ASN A 4 -6.27 9.08 4.51
CA ASN A 4 -6.03 10.51 4.26
C ASN A 4 -7.32 11.25 3.83
N GLY A 5 -8.46 10.89 4.44
CA GLY A 5 -9.79 11.42 4.12
C GLY A 5 -10.45 10.89 2.84
N ARG A 6 -9.70 10.17 2.00
CA ARG A 6 -10.12 9.69 0.68
C ARG A 6 -10.79 8.30 0.73
N PRO A 7 -11.89 8.06 0.00
CA PRO A 7 -12.62 6.80 0.06
C PRO A 7 -12.02 5.73 -0.87
N TYR A 8 -11.56 4.63 -0.28
CA TYR A 8 -11.14 3.41 -0.98
C TYR A 8 -12.19 2.32 -0.84
N MET A 9 -12.51 1.67 -1.94
CA MET A 9 -13.45 0.55 -1.98
C MET A 9 -12.69 -0.77 -1.95
N LYS A 10 -12.88 -1.58 -0.90
CA LYS A 10 -12.29 -2.93 -0.82
C LYS A 10 -12.91 -3.82 -1.90
N LEU A 11 -12.06 -4.55 -2.62
CA LEU A 11 -12.47 -5.49 -3.68
C LEU A 11 -12.30 -6.94 -3.22
N ALA A 12 -11.15 -7.28 -2.65
CA ALA A 12 -10.86 -8.63 -2.18
C ALA A 12 -9.85 -8.62 -1.02
N LEU A 13 -9.92 -9.62 -0.15
CA LEU A 13 -8.85 -9.90 0.82
C LEU A 13 -7.75 -10.69 0.12
N ILE A 14 -6.51 -10.19 0.16
CA ILE A 14 -5.34 -10.88 -0.41
C ILE A 14 -4.64 -11.71 0.67
N LYS A 15 -4.37 -11.11 1.83
CA LYS A 15 -3.64 -11.76 2.92
C LYS A 15 -4.11 -11.23 4.27
N ASN A 16 -4.13 -12.10 5.27
CA ASN A 16 -4.44 -11.74 6.66
C ASN A 16 -3.48 -12.49 7.59
N THR A 17 -2.68 -11.74 8.34
CA THR A 17 -1.77 -12.27 9.37
C THR A 17 -2.12 -11.64 10.72
N ALA A 18 -1.49 -12.11 11.80
CA ALA A 18 -1.69 -11.53 13.13
C ALA A 18 -1.43 -10.00 13.17
N THR A 19 -0.40 -9.56 12.44
CA THR A 19 0.11 -8.18 12.47
C THR A 19 -0.24 -7.35 11.25
N SER A 20 -0.76 -7.95 10.16
CA SER A 20 -1.03 -7.20 8.93
C SER A 20 -2.19 -7.76 8.12
N ILE A 21 -2.91 -6.89 7.41
CA ILE A 21 -3.97 -7.28 6.48
C ILE A 21 -3.73 -6.59 5.15
N VAL A 22 -3.83 -7.34 4.06
CA VAL A 22 -3.66 -6.83 2.69
C VAL A 22 -4.96 -7.03 1.92
N HIS A 23 -5.49 -5.96 1.34
CA HIS A 23 -6.67 -5.99 0.48
C HIS A 23 -6.33 -5.48 -0.92
N LYS A 24 -6.96 -6.08 -1.92
CA LYS A 24 -7.16 -5.45 -3.21
C LYS A 24 -8.23 -4.38 -3.04
N ALA A 25 -8.00 -3.17 -3.52
CA ALA A 25 -8.94 -2.08 -3.40
C ALA A 25 -8.97 -1.24 -4.67
N CYS A 26 -10.07 -0.53 -4.87
CA CYS A 26 -10.19 0.50 -5.87
C CYS A 26 -9.92 1.85 -5.22
N ALA A 27 -8.97 2.60 -5.77
CA ALA A 27 -8.71 3.99 -5.42
C ALA A 27 -9.88 4.90 -5.86
N PRO A 28 -10.07 6.07 -5.21
CA PRO A 28 -11.05 7.04 -5.65
C PRO A 28 -10.63 7.69 -6.97
N ARG A 29 -11.62 8.26 -7.68
CA ARG A 29 -11.44 8.82 -9.03
C ARG A 29 -10.49 10.02 -9.09
N ASP A 30 -10.28 10.71 -7.98
CA ASP A 30 -9.52 11.96 -7.85
C ASP A 30 -8.08 11.75 -7.33
N ASN A 31 -7.57 10.52 -7.36
CA ASN A 31 -6.22 10.25 -6.87
C ASN A 31 -5.15 10.58 -7.93
N THR A 32 -4.78 11.87 -8.02
CA THR A 32 -3.85 12.44 -9.01
C THR A 32 -2.47 11.78 -9.09
N ARG A 33 -1.97 11.18 -8.00
CA ARG A 33 -0.70 10.40 -8.04
C ARG A 33 -0.84 9.11 -8.83
N LEU A 34 -2.00 8.49 -8.71
CA LEU A 34 -2.35 7.30 -9.46
C LEU A 34 -2.63 7.65 -10.92
N ASP A 35 -3.11 8.86 -11.24
CA ASP A 35 -3.40 9.38 -12.60
C ASP A 35 -2.23 9.23 -13.59
N ASN A 36 -0.99 9.32 -13.12
CA ASN A 36 0.21 9.17 -13.95
C ASN A 36 0.57 7.71 -14.34
N PHE A 37 -0.09 6.70 -13.78
CA PHE A 37 0.25 5.27 -13.96
C PHE A 37 -0.67 4.47 -14.90
N GLY A 38 -1.37 5.15 -15.83
CA GLY A 38 -2.18 4.50 -16.88
C GLY A 38 -3.56 5.14 -17.04
N GLU A 39 -3.96 5.45 -18.27
CA GLU A 39 -5.19 6.18 -18.57
C GLU A 39 -6.46 5.34 -18.28
N GLY A 40 -7.45 5.93 -17.59
CA GLY A 40 -8.87 5.55 -17.75
C GLY A 40 -9.48 4.41 -16.92
N MET A 41 -8.72 3.60 -16.18
CA MET A 41 -9.33 2.56 -15.31
C MET A 41 -9.46 3.02 -13.86
N ARG A 42 -10.53 2.58 -13.17
CA ARG A 42 -10.59 2.57 -11.70
C ARG A 42 -9.29 1.94 -11.17
N LYS A 43 -8.39 2.75 -10.61
CA LYS A 43 -7.04 2.30 -10.30
C LYS A 43 -7.07 1.35 -9.13
N VAL A 44 -6.77 0.09 -9.44
CA VAL A 44 -6.71 -0.99 -8.48
C VAL A 44 -5.37 -0.88 -7.75
N CYS A 45 -5.42 -0.87 -6.42
CA CYS A 45 -4.25 -0.83 -5.56
C CYS A 45 -4.29 -1.96 -4.52
N ALA A 46 -3.13 -2.26 -3.96
CA ALA A 46 -3.02 -3.07 -2.76
C ALA A 46 -2.97 -2.15 -1.53
N ILE A 47 -3.80 -2.41 -0.54
CA ILE A 47 -3.79 -1.69 0.74
C ILE A 47 -3.32 -2.66 1.81
N LYS A 48 -2.14 -2.42 2.36
CA LYS A 48 -1.58 -3.16 3.50
C LYS A 48 -1.74 -2.32 4.77
N THR A 49 -2.50 -2.82 5.72
CA THR A 49 -2.63 -2.23 7.05
C THR A 49 -1.83 -3.06 8.04
N ILE A 50 -0.85 -2.45 8.70
CA ILE A 50 0.01 -3.05 9.72
C ILE A 50 -0.48 -2.57 11.08
N ARG A 51 -0.86 -3.49 11.96
CA ARG A 51 -1.26 -3.17 13.33
C ARG A 51 -0.02 -2.89 14.16
N VAL A 52 -0.10 -1.88 15.00
CA VAL A 52 0.95 -1.47 15.95
C VAL A 52 0.40 -1.65 17.36
N ALA A 53 0.74 -2.77 17.99
CA ALA A 53 0.34 -3.08 19.35
C ALA A 53 1.42 -2.75 20.40
N ASP A 54 2.67 -2.62 19.96
CA ASP A 54 3.84 -2.37 20.80
C ASP A 54 4.90 -1.57 20.05
N ASP A 55 5.90 -1.06 20.78
CA ASP A 55 6.99 -0.24 20.24
C ASP A 55 7.81 -0.98 19.18
N TYR A 56 7.97 -2.30 19.33
CA TYR A 56 8.70 -3.13 18.37
C TYR A 56 7.98 -3.15 17.02
N GLN A 57 6.66 -3.36 17.02
CA GLN A 57 5.83 -3.30 15.82
C GLN A 57 5.81 -1.90 15.21
N ALA A 58 5.82 -0.84 16.04
CA ALA A 58 5.89 0.54 15.58
C ALA A 58 7.17 0.81 14.78
N VAL A 59 8.31 0.36 15.30
CA VAL A 59 9.62 0.47 14.64
C VAL A 59 9.60 -0.30 13.32
N ARG A 60 9.18 -1.58 13.33
CA ARG A 60 9.14 -2.41 12.12
C ARG A 60 8.22 -1.85 11.03
N ALA A 61 7.06 -1.33 11.41
CA ALA A 61 6.12 -0.70 10.46
C ALA A 61 6.71 0.59 9.87
N ARG A 62 7.43 1.38 10.67
CA ARG A 62 8.11 2.59 10.20
C ARG A 62 9.30 2.28 9.30
N GLU A 63 10.10 1.27 9.63
CA GLU A 63 11.20 0.78 8.78
C GLU A 63 10.68 0.34 7.39
N GLU A 64 9.59 -0.42 7.36
CA GLU A 64 8.99 -0.85 6.10
C GLU A 64 8.52 0.35 5.26
N LEU A 65 7.85 1.32 5.89
CA LEU A 65 7.46 2.57 5.22
C LEU A 65 8.68 3.33 4.66
N ASP A 66 9.73 3.53 5.46
CA ASP A 66 10.93 4.29 5.07
C ASP A 66 11.66 3.64 3.89
N ILE A 67 11.81 2.31 3.90
CA ILE A 67 12.42 1.56 2.80
C ILE A 67 11.59 1.73 1.52
N LEU A 68 10.27 1.56 1.59
CA LEU A 68 9.40 1.70 0.43
C LEU A 68 9.38 3.13 -0.12
N GLN A 69 9.44 4.15 0.75
CA GLN A 69 9.57 5.54 0.34
C GLN A 69 10.87 5.79 -0.41
N LYS A 70 12.00 5.30 0.11
CA LYS A 70 13.33 5.43 -0.52
C LYS A 70 13.39 4.73 -1.87
N LEU A 71 12.86 3.51 -1.97
CA LEU A 71 12.83 2.76 -3.23
C LEU A 71 11.94 3.42 -4.27
N THR A 72 10.79 3.98 -3.85
CA THR A 72 9.90 4.71 -4.75
C THR A 72 10.55 5.99 -5.27
N ALA A 73 11.40 6.67 -4.49
CA ALA A 73 12.14 7.84 -4.98
C ALA A 73 13.18 7.51 -6.06
N LEU A 74 13.52 6.22 -6.24
CA LEU A 74 14.50 5.73 -7.21
C LEU A 74 13.84 5.10 -8.44
N THR A 75 12.58 5.44 -8.76
CA THR A 75 11.70 4.78 -9.74
C THR A 75 12.37 4.33 -11.05
N ASP A 76 13.30 5.10 -11.61
CA ASP A 76 13.97 4.77 -12.87
C ASP A 76 14.90 3.54 -12.76
N SER A 77 15.42 3.26 -11.57
CA SER A 77 16.35 2.17 -11.26
C SER A 77 15.68 0.94 -10.63
N CYS A 78 14.41 1.04 -10.24
CA CYS A 78 13.72 0.03 -9.42
C CYS A 78 12.44 -0.52 -10.07
N LYS A 79 12.50 -0.83 -11.37
CA LYS A 79 11.34 -1.31 -12.18
C LYS A 79 10.63 -2.58 -11.65
N TYR A 80 11.29 -3.36 -10.79
CA TYR A 80 10.74 -4.60 -10.22
C TYR A 80 10.33 -4.48 -8.76
N VAL A 81 10.45 -3.29 -8.17
CA VAL A 81 10.03 -3.04 -6.79
C VAL A 81 8.60 -2.52 -6.80
N VAL A 82 7.76 -3.09 -5.94
CA VAL A 82 6.40 -2.58 -5.72
C VAL A 82 6.47 -1.14 -5.26
N MET A 83 5.85 -0.22 -6.00
CA MET A 83 5.88 1.19 -5.65
C MET A 83 4.87 1.54 -4.55
N LEU A 84 5.27 2.44 -3.67
CA LEU A 84 4.42 3.06 -2.67
C LEU A 84 3.73 4.28 -3.29
N LEU A 85 2.41 4.24 -3.35
CA LEU A 85 1.59 5.29 -3.96
C LEU A 85 1.21 6.36 -2.95
N ASP A 86 0.84 5.92 -1.74
CA ASP A 86 0.46 6.77 -0.61
C ASP A 86 0.53 5.97 0.70
N PHE A 87 0.42 6.64 1.84
CA PHE A 87 0.42 6.00 3.15
C PHE A 87 -0.32 6.87 4.18
N GLU A 88 -0.75 6.25 5.27
CA GLU A 88 -1.29 6.93 6.44
C GLU A 88 -0.74 6.28 7.71
N VAL A 89 -0.31 7.11 8.66
CA VAL A 89 0.26 6.65 9.93
C VAL A 89 -0.65 7.13 11.03
N GLN A 90 -1.19 6.19 11.79
CA GLN A 90 -2.00 6.43 12.97
C GLN A 90 -1.29 5.83 14.20
N ALA A 91 -1.79 6.12 15.40
CA ALA A 91 -1.18 5.63 16.64
C ALA A 91 -1.16 4.09 16.73
N SER A 92 -2.20 3.42 16.23
CA SER A 92 -2.37 1.97 16.34
C SER A 92 -2.14 1.20 15.04
N GLU A 93 -1.85 1.89 13.93
CA GLU A 93 -1.62 1.25 12.64
C GLU A 93 -0.85 2.11 11.65
N VAL A 94 -0.18 1.45 10.73
CA VAL A 94 0.42 2.05 9.52
C VAL A 94 -0.27 1.44 8.30
N THR A 95 -0.87 2.28 7.48
CA THR A 95 -1.52 1.87 6.23
C THR A 95 -0.68 2.29 5.04
N LEU A 96 -0.33 1.32 4.20
CA LEU A 96 0.46 1.48 2.97
C LEU A 96 -0.44 1.23 1.76
N ILE A 97 -0.44 2.15 0.81
CA ILE A 97 -1.15 2.02 -0.46
C ILE A 97 -0.09 1.80 -1.54
N MET A 98 -0.15 0.64 -2.16
CA MET A 98 0.88 0.15 -3.07
C MET A 98 0.27 -0.25 -4.40
N GLU A 99 1.12 -0.36 -5.41
CA GLU A 99 0.74 -0.99 -6.67
C GLU A 99 0.21 -2.41 -6.44
N CYS A 100 -0.84 -2.77 -7.19
CA CYS A 100 -1.39 -4.12 -7.13
C CYS A 100 -0.83 -4.95 -8.28
N GLY A 101 0.06 -5.90 -7.97
CA GLY A 101 0.42 -6.94 -8.92
C GLY A 101 -0.78 -7.82 -9.28
N GLU A 102 -0.73 -8.45 -10.46
CA GLU A 102 -1.77 -9.39 -10.90
C GLU A 102 -1.66 -10.75 -10.21
N HIS A 103 -0.43 -11.17 -9.88
CA HIS A 103 -0.13 -12.46 -9.27
C HIS A 103 0.93 -12.33 -8.17
N ASP A 104 0.74 -13.07 -7.08
CA ASP A 104 1.78 -13.28 -6.07
C ASP A 104 2.75 -14.36 -6.56
N LEU A 105 4.04 -14.03 -6.67
CA LEU A 105 5.08 -14.96 -7.14
C LEU A 105 5.55 -15.92 -6.03
N SER A 106 4.97 -15.87 -4.83
CA SER A 106 5.35 -16.65 -3.65
C SER A 106 5.15 -18.18 -3.75
N ARG A 107 5.04 -18.72 -4.97
CA ARG A 107 4.89 -20.16 -5.27
C ARG A 107 6.03 -20.73 -6.12
N GLY A 108 7.10 -19.97 -6.34
CA GLY A 108 8.37 -20.46 -6.91
C GLY A 108 9.36 -20.86 -5.82
#